data_AF-W4JQD7-F1
#
_entry.id   AF-W4JQD7-F1
#
_cell.length_a   1.000
_cell.length_b   1.000
_cell.length_c   1.000
_cell.angle_alpha   90.00
_cell.angle_beta   90.00
_cell.angle_gamma   90.00
#
_symmetry.space_group_name_H-M   'P 1'
#
loop_
_entity.id
_entity.type
_entity.pdbx_description
1 polymer ?
#
loop_
_entity_poly.entity_id
_entity_poly.type
_entity_poly.pdbx_seq_one_letter_code
_entity_poly.pdbx_strand_id
1 'polypeptide(L)'
;MQLKLSKQENARLKLQATRLSQDLSAHFEEGIVRTIQSAWQTFYEWQSCVSPSVQDTWRTLGQHIASLALGQEWISFSARSDHLLDPETLLRNPEAINYSSKKDPLVITAHTGYLERKKRSTRMYRESYYVLTPAGFLHEYSSSDPTQSTSPLFSLFLSMCTLGHVSAPTEKSHKFHIEGRRDGSGTTKTGSLRICSGQHAWSFRARSHEDMMEWWNDVRMLCERYLVASERIERSGPVAAAVRAAGYLSEEEGDDDEGSSVEEEQDDGEGEEEMYYEAR
;
A
#
# COMPACT_ATOMS: atom_id res chain seq x y z
N MET A 1 -108.18 60.67 25.12
CA MET A 1 -107.30 61.21 26.20
C MET A 1 -106.59 60.09 26.96
N GLN A 2 -107.28 59.03 27.41
CA GLN A 2 -106.67 57.91 28.16
C GLN A 2 -105.53 57.17 27.45
N LEU A 3 -105.61 57.00 26.13
CA LEU A 3 -104.57 56.30 25.34
C LEU A 3 -103.21 57.03 25.33
N LYS A 4 -103.22 58.38 25.41
CA LYS A 4 -101.98 59.19 25.50
C LYS A 4 -101.34 59.10 26.90
N LEU A 5 -102.17 59.10 27.95
CA LEU A 5 -101.72 58.97 29.34
C LEU A 5 -101.09 57.59 29.59
N SER A 6 -101.76 56.51 29.17
CA SER A 6 -101.23 55.15 29.26
C SER A 6 -99.90 54.99 28.50
N LYS A 7 -99.76 55.63 27.32
CA LYS A 7 -98.49 55.62 26.57
C LYS A 7 -97.38 56.35 27.32
N GLN A 8 -97.68 57.45 28.00
CA GLN A 8 -96.72 58.21 28.80
C GLN A 8 -96.28 57.46 30.06
N GLU A 9 -97.22 56.81 30.75
CA GLU A 9 -96.90 55.94 31.90
C GLU A 9 -96.04 54.76 31.50
N ASN A 10 -96.38 54.09 30.38
CA ASN A 10 -95.55 53.02 29.82
C ASN A 10 -94.14 53.51 29.44
N ALA A 11 -94.01 54.72 28.88
CA ALA A 11 -92.70 55.30 28.58
C ALA A 11 -91.90 55.58 29.87
N ARG A 12 -92.55 56.06 30.93
CA ARG A 12 -91.92 56.29 32.24
C ARG A 12 -91.45 54.99 32.88
N LEU A 13 -92.27 53.94 32.85
CA LEU A 13 -91.91 52.62 33.37
C LEU A 13 -90.74 52.01 32.59
N LYS A 14 -90.72 52.15 31.26
CA LYS A 14 -89.59 51.72 30.44
C LYS A 14 -88.30 52.45 30.81
N LEU A 15 -88.34 53.77 30.97
CA LEU A 15 -87.16 54.55 31.39
C LEU A 15 -86.66 54.14 32.78
N GLN A 16 -87.56 53.90 33.73
CA GLN A 16 -87.19 53.42 35.06
C GLN A 16 -86.57 52.02 35.02
N ALA A 17 -87.13 51.10 34.22
CA ALA A 17 -86.58 49.76 34.02
C ALA A 17 -85.19 49.80 33.35
N THR A 18 -85.00 50.65 32.34
CA THR A 18 -83.70 50.85 31.69
C THR A 18 -82.67 51.41 32.68
N ARG A 19 -83.04 52.38 33.51
CA ARG A 19 -82.13 52.94 34.53
C ARG A 19 -81.73 51.90 35.57
N LEU A 20 -82.69 51.13 36.09
CA LEU A 20 -82.40 50.03 37.01
C LEU A 20 -81.46 48.98 36.38
N SER A 21 -81.68 48.65 35.11
CA SER A 21 -80.81 47.73 34.36
C SER A 21 -79.39 48.29 34.20
N GLN A 22 -79.25 49.59 33.95
CA GLN A 22 -77.95 50.26 33.87
C GLN A 22 -77.20 50.24 35.21
N ASP A 23 -77.89 50.54 36.32
CA ASP A 23 -77.30 50.51 37.66
C ASP A 23 -76.88 49.07 38.05
N LEU A 24 -77.73 48.08 37.75
CA LEU A 24 -77.41 46.67 37.96
C LEU A 24 -76.20 46.23 37.13
N SER A 25 -76.13 46.67 35.87
CA SER A 25 -75.00 46.37 34.97
C SER A 25 -73.71 47.00 35.48
N ALA A 26 -73.75 48.25 35.96
CA ALA A 26 -72.57 48.93 36.51
C ALA A 26 -72.02 48.21 37.75
N HIS A 27 -72.88 47.77 38.67
CA HIS A 27 -72.46 46.99 39.84
C HIS A 27 -71.94 45.60 39.46
N PHE A 28 -72.51 44.98 38.44
CA PHE A 28 -72.04 43.70 37.92
C PHE A 28 -70.62 43.83 37.34
N GLU A 29 -70.37 44.85 36.52
CA GLU A 29 -69.03 45.14 35.98
C GLU A 29 -68.01 45.42 37.08
N GLU A 30 -68.37 46.17 38.13
CA GLU A 30 -67.50 46.37 39.29
C GLU A 30 -67.15 45.03 39.97
N GLY A 31 -68.13 44.12 40.09
CA GLY A 31 -67.92 42.77 40.59
C GLY A 31 -66.95 41.97 39.73
N ILE A 32 -67.11 41.99 38.40
CA ILE A 32 -66.19 41.33 37.47
C ILE A 32 -64.79 41.88 37.64
N VAL A 33 -64.62 43.21 37.62
CA VAL A 33 -63.29 43.82 37.76
C VAL A 33 -62.65 43.45 39.10
N ARG A 34 -63.41 43.48 40.20
CA ARG A 34 -62.90 43.09 41.52
C ARG A 34 -62.47 41.61 41.56
N THR A 35 -63.22 40.72 40.93
CA THR A 35 -62.84 39.29 40.86
C THR A 35 -61.58 39.07 40.01
N ILE A 36 -61.47 39.75 38.86
CA ILE A 36 -60.27 39.70 38.01
C ILE A 36 -59.05 40.23 38.78
N GLN A 37 -59.20 41.35 39.49
CA GLN A 37 -58.13 41.91 40.32
C GLN A 37 -57.68 40.92 41.40
N SER A 38 -58.64 40.28 42.09
CA SER A 38 -58.31 39.26 43.10
C SER A 38 -57.60 38.06 42.49
N ALA A 39 -58.07 37.56 41.34
CA ALA A 39 -57.42 36.45 40.64
C ALA A 39 -55.99 36.82 40.21
N TRP A 40 -55.78 38.04 39.73
CA TRP A 40 -54.47 38.53 39.35
C TRP A 40 -53.50 38.65 40.54
N GLN A 41 -53.98 39.11 41.70
CA GLN A 41 -53.16 39.16 42.92
C GLN A 41 -52.69 37.75 43.32
N THR A 42 -53.60 36.77 43.32
CA THR A 42 -53.23 35.38 43.65
C THR A 42 -52.23 34.79 42.66
N PHE A 43 -52.39 35.10 41.36
CA PHE A 43 -51.43 34.69 40.34
C PHE A 43 -50.06 35.33 40.57
N TYR A 44 -50.01 36.62 40.88
CA TYR A 44 -48.76 37.33 41.13
C TYR A 44 -48.02 36.78 42.36
N GLU A 45 -48.74 36.47 43.44
CA GLU A 45 -48.17 35.81 44.62
C GLU A 45 -47.55 34.47 44.25
N TRP A 46 -48.27 33.60 43.52
CA TRP A 46 -47.73 32.31 43.09
C TRP A 46 -46.52 32.47 42.17
N GLN A 47 -46.58 33.40 41.21
CA GLN A 47 -45.46 33.68 40.33
C GLN A 47 -44.23 34.15 41.12
N SER A 48 -44.42 35.00 42.12
CA SER A 48 -43.34 35.51 42.98
C SER A 48 -42.71 34.41 43.85
N CYS A 49 -43.49 33.42 44.26
CA CYS A 49 -43.00 32.26 45.01
C CYS A 49 -42.23 31.26 44.11
N VAL A 50 -42.67 31.07 42.86
CA VAL A 50 -42.09 30.07 41.95
C VAL A 50 -40.87 30.61 41.21
N SER A 51 -40.85 31.90 40.88
CA SER A 51 -39.78 32.53 40.09
C SER A 51 -38.37 32.31 40.67
N PRO A 52 -38.13 32.47 41.99
CA PRO A 52 -36.81 32.22 42.58
C PRO A 52 -36.34 30.78 42.42
N SER A 53 -37.24 29.81 42.63
CA SER A 53 -36.92 28.38 42.48
C SER A 53 -36.47 28.06 41.05
N VAL A 54 -37.21 28.57 40.05
CA VAL A 54 -36.84 28.42 38.64
C VAL A 54 -35.47 29.05 38.38
N GLN A 55 -35.24 30.29 38.83
CA GLN A 55 -33.94 30.95 38.68
C GLN A 55 -32.79 30.20 39.37
N ASP A 56 -33.03 29.62 40.53
CA ASP A 56 -32.04 28.83 41.27
C ASP A 56 -31.67 27.55 40.51
N THR A 57 -32.64 26.87 39.89
CA THR A 57 -32.35 25.69 39.06
C THR A 57 -31.51 26.05 37.84
N TRP A 58 -31.81 27.16 37.15
CA TRP A 58 -31.00 27.65 36.02
C TRP A 58 -29.58 28.00 36.45
N ARG A 59 -29.43 28.69 37.60
CA ARG A 59 -28.12 29.04 38.14
C ARG A 59 -27.30 27.80 38.49
N THR A 60 -27.93 26.83 39.15
CA THR A 60 -27.29 25.57 39.54
C THR A 60 -26.84 24.77 38.32
N LEU A 61 -27.70 24.68 37.31
CA LEU A 61 -27.37 24.01 36.04
C LEU A 61 -26.20 24.71 35.33
N GLY A 62 -26.20 26.05 35.30
CA GLY A 62 -25.09 26.83 34.75
C GLY A 62 -23.76 26.60 35.50
N GLN A 63 -23.81 26.53 36.83
CA GLN A 63 -22.63 26.22 37.66
C GLN A 63 -22.12 24.80 37.39
N HIS A 64 -23.02 23.81 37.26
CA HIS A 64 -22.63 22.44 36.93
C HIS A 64 -21.95 22.35 35.57
N ILE A 65 -22.53 22.95 34.53
CA ILE A 65 -21.93 22.96 33.19
C ILE A 65 -20.58 23.65 33.21
N ALA A 66 -20.45 24.78 33.90
CA ALA A 66 -19.17 25.50 34.02
C ALA A 66 -18.11 24.70 34.79
N SER A 67 -18.53 23.82 35.71
CA SER A 67 -17.63 22.95 36.48
C SER A 67 -17.17 21.71 35.73
N LEU A 68 -17.78 21.37 34.59
CA LEU A 68 -17.38 20.22 33.79
C LEU A 68 -15.97 20.46 33.21
N ALA A 69 -15.03 19.60 33.56
CA ALA A 69 -13.72 19.62 32.95
C ALA A 69 -13.80 19.15 31.49
N LEU A 70 -13.18 19.92 30.58
CA LEU A 70 -13.29 19.77 29.13
C LEU A 70 -13.00 18.35 28.59
N GLY A 71 -12.16 17.57 29.28
CA GLY A 71 -11.77 16.21 28.87
C GLY A 71 -12.55 15.07 29.52
N GLN A 72 -13.41 15.32 30.52
CA GLN A 72 -14.02 14.25 31.33
C GLN A 72 -14.93 13.33 30.51
N GLU A 73 -15.74 13.90 29.62
CA GLU A 73 -16.62 13.12 28.75
C GLU A 73 -15.83 12.27 27.77
N TRP A 74 -14.76 12.82 27.20
CA TRP A 74 -13.88 12.05 26.30
C TRP A 74 -13.21 10.88 27.03
N ILE A 75 -12.66 11.13 28.22
CA ILE A 75 -12.02 10.08 29.05
C ILE A 75 -13.04 9.01 29.44
N SER A 76 -14.25 9.42 29.81
CA SER A 76 -15.32 8.49 30.20
C SER A 76 -15.83 7.68 29.01
N PHE A 77 -15.93 8.30 27.83
CA PHE A 77 -16.27 7.62 26.58
C PHE A 77 -15.17 6.64 26.17
N SER A 78 -13.90 7.06 26.24
CA SER A 78 -12.78 6.22 25.86
C SER A 78 -12.61 5.02 26.77
N ALA A 79 -12.86 5.18 28.07
CA ALA A 79 -12.85 4.08 29.03
C ALA A 79 -13.96 3.04 28.81
N ARG A 80 -15.08 3.42 28.16
CA ARG A 80 -16.21 2.51 27.88
C ARG A 80 -16.16 1.89 26.50
N SER A 81 -15.41 2.48 25.56
CA SER A 81 -15.42 2.08 24.16
C SER A 81 -14.23 1.18 23.85
N ASP A 82 -14.52 -0.07 23.52
CA ASP A 82 -13.53 -1.11 23.17
C ASP A 82 -13.04 -1.02 21.71
N HIS A 83 -13.37 0.09 21.03
CA HIS A 83 -13.07 0.32 19.61
C HIS A 83 -12.08 1.46 19.38
N LEU A 84 -11.61 2.10 20.45
CA LEU A 84 -10.58 3.12 20.35
C LEU A 84 -9.21 2.47 20.35
N LEU A 85 -8.34 3.01 19.52
CA LEU A 85 -6.93 2.64 19.54
C LEU A 85 -6.31 3.24 20.79
N ASP A 86 -5.59 2.42 21.55
CA ASP A 86 -4.81 2.91 22.69
C ASP A 86 -3.73 3.87 22.14
N PRO A 87 -3.66 5.12 22.60
CA PRO A 87 -2.62 6.07 22.18
C PRO A 87 -1.20 5.56 22.46
N GLU A 88 -1.02 4.62 23.39
CA GLU A 88 0.26 3.98 23.69
C GLU A 88 0.57 2.79 22.76
N THR A 89 -0.34 2.44 21.83
CA THR A 89 -0.07 1.41 20.82
C THR A 89 1.01 1.94 19.89
N LEU A 90 2.22 1.40 20.03
CA LEU A 90 3.34 1.75 19.16
C LEU A 90 2.95 1.58 17.69
N LEU A 91 3.34 2.56 16.87
CA LEU A 91 3.23 2.45 15.42
C LEU A 91 3.94 1.18 14.96
N ARG A 92 3.28 0.45 14.05
CA ARG A 92 3.73 -0.86 13.60
C ARG A 92 5.07 -0.73 12.86
N ASN A 93 6.17 -1.02 13.57
CA ASN A 93 7.50 -1.07 12.97
C ASN A 93 7.66 -2.38 12.19
N PRO A 94 7.89 -2.35 10.85
CA PRO A 94 8.00 -3.55 10.03
C PRO A 94 9.13 -4.49 10.49
N GLU A 95 10.19 -3.92 11.05
CA GLU A 95 11.32 -4.66 11.61
C GLU A 95 10.95 -5.48 12.86
N ALA A 96 10.00 -4.97 13.67
CA ALA A 96 9.54 -5.64 14.89
C ALA A 96 8.50 -6.73 14.62
N ILE A 97 7.95 -6.82 13.41
CA ILE A 97 6.99 -7.87 13.05
C ILE A 97 7.73 -9.20 13.03
N ASN A 98 7.37 -10.10 13.95
CA ASN A 98 7.84 -11.47 13.97
C ASN A 98 6.78 -12.36 13.31
N TYR A 99 7.16 -13.05 12.24
CA TYR A 99 6.33 -14.02 11.55
C TYR A 99 7.09 -15.34 11.44
N SER A 100 6.36 -16.45 11.34
CA SER A 100 6.96 -17.77 11.20
C SER A 100 7.92 -17.79 10.01
N SER A 101 9.10 -18.36 10.20
CA SER A 101 10.17 -18.45 9.17
C SER A 101 10.84 -17.12 8.77
N LYS A 102 10.62 -16.01 9.49
CA LYS A 102 11.37 -14.75 9.26
C LYS A 102 12.90 -14.92 9.32
N LYS A 103 13.36 -15.78 10.22
CA LYS A 103 14.78 -16.05 10.48
C LYS A 103 15.24 -17.39 9.91
N ASP A 104 14.49 -17.95 8.96
CA ASP A 104 14.90 -19.17 8.30
C ASP A 104 16.18 -18.91 7.50
N PRO A 105 17.28 -19.65 7.73
CA PRO A 105 18.54 -19.49 7.01
C PRO A 105 18.39 -19.55 5.49
N LEU A 106 17.36 -20.23 4.97
CA LEU A 106 17.11 -20.35 3.54
C LEU A 106 16.64 -19.05 2.89
N VAL A 107 16.10 -18.12 3.67
CA VAL A 107 15.52 -16.84 3.18
C VAL A 107 16.45 -15.66 3.47
N ILE A 108 17.52 -15.87 4.22
CA ILE A 108 18.55 -14.86 4.50
C ILE A 108 19.42 -14.69 3.25
N THR A 109 19.69 -13.45 2.85
CA THR A 109 20.55 -13.14 1.70
C THR A 109 21.97 -13.64 1.93
N ALA A 110 22.47 -14.52 1.06
CA ALA A 110 23.84 -15.05 1.13
C ALA A 110 24.86 -14.04 0.61
N HIS A 111 24.58 -13.48 -0.58
CA HIS A 111 25.43 -12.52 -1.25
C HIS A 111 24.54 -11.48 -1.94
N THR A 112 24.94 -10.20 -1.88
CA THR A 112 24.20 -9.12 -2.55
C THR A 112 25.16 -8.14 -3.20
N GLY A 113 24.84 -7.66 -4.40
CA GLY A 113 25.72 -6.74 -5.12
C GLY A 113 25.19 -6.38 -6.50
N TYR A 114 25.88 -5.47 -7.17
CA TYR A 114 25.55 -5.09 -8.54
C TYR A 114 26.30 -5.97 -9.53
N LEU A 115 25.57 -6.51 -10.51
CA LEU A 115 26.15 -7.20 -11.66
C LEU A 115 25.53 -6.64 -12.91
N GLU A 116 26.28 -6.74 -14.00
CA GLU A 116 25.76 -6.44 -15.31
C GLU A 116 25.45 -7.71 -16.07
N ARG A 117 24.24 -7.79 -16.61
CA ARG A 117 23.81 -8.92 -17.44
C ARG A 117 23.72 -8.52 -18.90
N LYS A 118 24.25 -9.37 -19.78
CA LYS A 118 24.07 -9.22 -21.23
C LYS A 118 22.64 -9.56 -21.63
N LYS A 119 21.92 -8.61 -22.24
CA LYS A 119 20.58 -8.84 -22.78
C LYS A 119 20.68 -9.62 -24.10
N ARG A 120 19.90 -10.70 -24.25
CA ARG A 120 19.91 -11.55 -25.46
C ARG A 120 19.58 -10.76 -26.74
N SER A 121 18.52 -9.95 -26.72
CA SER A 121 18.03 -9.25 -27.91
C SER A 121 18.90 -8.08 -28.35
N THR A 122 19.36 -7.26 -27.40
CA THR A 122 20.09 -6.00 -27.70
C THR A 122 21.60 -6.18 -27.57
N ARG A 123 22.08 -7.33 -27.09
CA ARG A 123 23.50 -7.64 -26.80
C ARG A 123 24.23 -6.64 -25.88
N MET A 124 23.52 -5.65 -25.32
CA MET A 124 24.02 -4.67 -24.36
C MET A 124 24.05 -5.23 -22.94
N TYR A 125 24.99 -4.74 -22.14
CA TYR A 125 25.07 -5.02 -20.70
C TYR A 125 24.22 -4.01 -19.94
N ARG A 126 23.40 -4.51 -19.00
CA ARG A 126 22.61 -3.69 -18.09
C ARG A 126 22.99 -4.00 -16.66
N GLU A 127 23.36 -2.98 -15.91
CA GLU A 127 23.57 -3.07 -14.46
C GLU A 127 22.22 -3.21 -13.74
N SER A 128 22.13 -4.22 -12.89
CA SER A 128 20.99 -4.48 -12.01
C SER A 128 21.50 -4.93 -10.64
N TYR A 129 20.65 -4.83 -9.62
CA TYR A 129 20.98 -5.32 -8.29
C TYR A 129 20.65 -6.81 -8.18
N TYR A 130 21.60 -7.63 -7.78
CA TYR A 130 21.43 -9.07 -7.66
C TYR A 130 21.50 -9.53 -6.20
N VAL A 131 20.60 -10.45 -5.86
CA VAL A 131 20.49 -11.07 -4.53
C VAL A 131 20.57 -12.59 -4.69
N LEU A 132 21.57 -13.18 -4.05
CA LEU A 132 21.76 -14.61 -3.97
C LEU A 132 21.14 -15.15 -2.68
N THR A 133 20.25 -16.13 -2.83
CA THR A 133 19.58 -16.78 -1.72
C THR A 133 20.14 -18.20 -1.54
N PRO A 134 20.41 -18.67 -0.31
CA PRO A 134 20.88 -20.04 -0.02
C PRO A 134 19.96 -21.15 -0.56
N ALA A 135 18.68 -20.83 -0.80
CA ALA A 135 17.74 -21.69 -1.51
C ALA A 135 18.12 -21.99 -2.98
N GLY A 136 19.25 -21.47 -3.49
CA GLY A 136 19.73 -21.70 -4.85
C GLY A 136 19.08 -20.78 -5.88
N PHE A 137 18.56 -19.63 -5.46
CA PHE A 137 17.98 -18.64 -6.38
C PHE A 137 18.86 -17.39 -6.46
N LEU A 138 19.05 -16.91 -7.70
CA LEU A 138 19.67 -15.64 -8.01
C LEU A 138 18.60 -14.68 -8.53
N HIS A 139 18.25 -13.67 -7.74
CA HIS A 139 17.22 -12.69 -8.06
C HIS A 139 17.82 -11.39 -8.59
N GLU A 140 17.19 -10.81 -9.60
CA GLU A 140 17.53 -9.50 -10.16
C GLU A 140 16.46 -8.49 -9.78
N TYR A 141 16.91 -7.34 -9.29
CA TYR A 141 16.08 -6.22 -8.86
C TYR A 141 16.52 -4.94 -9.58
N SER A 142 15.58 -4.01 -9.73
CA SER A 142 15.87 -2.73 -10.39
C SER A 142 16.68 -1.77 -9.51
N SER A 143 16.59 -1.93 -8.19
CA SER A 143 17.20 -1.07 -7.18
C SER A 143 17.61 -1.90 -5.96
N SER A 144 18.56 -1.39 -5.19
CA SER A 144 18.97 -1.96 -3.90
C SER A 144 18.00 -1.64 -2.77
N ASP A 145 17.12 -0.65 -2.96
CA ASP A 145 16.14 -0.24 -1.96
C ASP A 145 14.95 -1.22 -1.91
N PRO A 146 14.74 -1.94 -0.79
CA PRO A 146 13.66 -2.92 -0.66
C PRO A 146 12.26 -2.28 -0.72
N THR A 147 12.14 -0.96 -0.50
CA THR A 147 10.85 -0.26 -0.56
C THR A 147 10.40 0.02 -2.00
N GLN A 148 11.34 0.19 -2.92
CA GLN A 148 11.06 0.47 -4.34
C GLN A 148 10.89 -0.79 -5.17
N SER A 149 11.45 -1.92 -4.70
CA SER A 149 11.66 -3.12 -5.51
C SER A 149 11.23 -4.38 -4.76
N THR A 150 9.92 -4.55 -4.54
CA THR A 150 9.37 -5.70 -3.82
C THR A 150 9.38 -6.99 -4.67
N SER A 151 9.30 -6.89 -6.00
CA SER A 151 9.28 -8.05 -6.91
C SER A 151 10.54 -8.14 -7.77
N PRO A 152 11.13 -9.34 -7.92
CA PRO A 152 12.30 -9.53 -8.77
C PRO A 152 11.90 -9.41 -10.25
N LEU A 153 12.70 -8.67 -11.02
CA LEU A 153 12.57 -8.55 -12.48
C LEU A 153 12.90 -9.86 -13.20
N PHE A 154 13.85 -10.59 -12.64
CA PHE A 154 14.32 -11.88 -13.16
C PHE A 154 14.76 -12.76 -11.99
N SER A 155 14.61 -14.06 -12.12
CA SER A 155 15.02 -15.03 -11.11
C SER A 155 15.53 -16.28 -11.78
N LEU A 156 16.72 -16.71 -11.37
CA LEU A 156 17.40 -17.88 -11.92
C LEU A 156 17.58 -18.93 -10.83
N PHE A 157 17.22 -20.18 -11.14
CA PHE A 157 17.42 -21.30 -10.22
C PHE A 157 18.74 -22.00 -10.53
N LEU A 158 19.72 -21.81 -9.65
CA LEU A 158 21.11 -22.22 -9.82
C LEU A 158 21.30 -23.73 -9.75
N SER A 159 20.47 -24.45 -9.01
CA SER A 159 20.64 -25.91 -8.87
C SER A 159 20.35 -26.68 -10.15
N MET A 160 19.83 -26.03 -11.20
CA MET A 160 19.62 -26.61 -12.54
C MET A 160 20.52 -25.94 -13.59
N CYS A 161 21.48 -25.13 -13.14
CA CYS A 161 22.42 -24.41 -13.98
C CYS A 161 23.82 -25.04 -13.87
N THR A 162 24.56 -24.94 -14.97
CA THR A 162 25.99 -25.23 -15.03
C THR A 162 26.73 -23.90 -15.04
N LEU A 163 27.63 -23.73 -14.07
CA LEU A 163 28.49 -22.56 -13.99
C LEU A 163 29.64 -22.71 -15.00
N GLY A 164 29.81 -21.75 -15.89
CA GLY A 164 30.87 -21.70 -16.87
C GLY A 164 32.19 -21.15 -16.32
N HIS A 165 33.15 -20.97 -17.23
CA HIS A 165 34.45 -20.43 -16.91
C HIS A 165 34.41 -18.95 -16.52
N VAL A 166 35.43 -18.56 -15.75
CA VAL A 166 35.72 -17.17 -15.34
C VAL A 166 36.73 -16.57 -16.32
N SER A 167 36.63 -15.28 -16.60
CA SER A 167 37.66 -14.59 -17.38
C SER A 167 39.01 -14.53 -16.67
N ALA A 168 40.09 -14.54 -17.46
CA ALA A 168 41.44 -14.51 -16.92
C ALA A 168 41.73 -13.19 -16.17
N PRO A 169 42.62 -13.17 -15.17
CA PRO A 169 42.99 -11.95 -14.43
C PRO A 169 43.56 -10.84 -15.32
N THR A 170 44.06 -11.19 -16.50
CA THR A 170 44.66 -10.29 -17.49
C THR A 170 43.63 -9.61 -18.39
N GLU A 171 42.37 -10.05 -18.39
CA GLU A 171 41.32 -9.49 -19.22
C GLU A 171 40.72 -8.21 -18.62
N LYS A 172 40.50 -7.21 -19.47
CA LYS A 172 39.85 -5.94 -19.09
C LYS A 172 38.37 -6.09 -18.71
N SER A 173 37.79 -7.28 -18.90
CA SER A 173 36.38 -7.52 -18.61
C SER A 173 36.21 -8.75 -17.73
N HIS A 174 35.73 -8.53 -16.52
CA HIS A 174 35.54 -9.55 -15.49
C HIS A 174 34.19 -10.23 -15.72
N LYS A 175 34.18 -11.32 -16.50
CA LYS A 175 32.96 -12.00 -16.96
C LYS A 175 32.92 -13.45 -16.49
N PHE A 176 31.72 -13.92 -16.19
CA PHE A 176 31.42 -15.35 -16.01
C PHE A 176 30.12 -15.71 -16.72
N HIS A 177 29.99 -16.97 -17.12
CA HIS A 177 28.80 -17.49 -17.80
C HIS A 177 28.05 -18.48 -16.93
N ILE A 178 26.73 -18.48 -17.01
CA ILE A 178 25.85 -19.50 -16.42
C ILE A 178 24.99 -20.07 -17.53
N GLU A 179 24.94 -21.39 -17.66
CA GLU A 179 24.15 -22.11 -18.66
C GLU A 179 23.04 -22.93 -17.99
N GLY A 180 21.79 -22.73 -18.40
CA GLY A 180 20.64 -23.51 -17.92
C GLY A 180 20.48 -24.84 -18.66
N ARG A 181 20.24 -25.94 -17.93
CA ARG A 181 19.98 -27.27 -18.53
C ARG A 181 18.52 -27.44 -18.97
N ARG A 182 18.31 -28.29 -19.98
CA ARG A 182 16.99 -28.64 -20.56
C ARG A 182 16.09 -29.47 -19.61
N ASP A 183 16.66 -30.15 -18.62
CA ASP A 183 15.96 -31.20 -17.85
C ASP A 183 15.18 -30.69 -16.61
N GLY A 184 15.02 -29.37 -16.46
CA GLY A 184 14.34 -28.74 -15.33
C GLY A 184 12.91 -28.25 -15.59
N SER A 185 12.12 -29.01 -16.35
CA SER A 185 10.71 -28.68 -16.61
C SER A 185 9.84 -28.93 -15.37
N GLY A 186 9.75 -27.93 -14.50
CA GLY A 186 8.74 -27.85 -13.44
C GLY A 186 7.45 -27.23 -13.97
N THR A 187 6.34 -27.96 -13.81
CA THR A 187 4.91 -27.63 -14.05
C THR A 187 4.56 -26.21 -14.55
N THR A 188 4.07 -26.16 -15.79
CA THR A 188 3.56 -24.97 -16.49
C THR A 188 2.10 -24.67 -16.15
N LYS A 189 1.71 -24.47 -14.87
CA LYS A 189 0.33 -24.04 -14.55
C LYS A 189 0.18 -23.11 -13.34
N THR A 190 1.07 -22.15 -13.09
CA THR A 190 0.68 -20.93 -12.34
C THR A 190 1.67 -19.80 -12.61
N GLY A 191 1.17 -18.57 -12.73
CA GLY A 191 1.87 -17.44 -13.36
C GLY A 191 3.22 -17.05 -12.76
N SER A 192 4.04 -16.48 -13.64
CA SER A 192 5.21 -15.63 -13.35
C SER A 192 6.53 -16.31 -12.94
N LEU A 193 6.90 -17.41 -13.60
CA LEU A 193 8.31 -17.81 -13.75
C LEU A 193 8.53 -18.17 -15.24
N ARG A 194 9.34 -17.38 -15.97
CA ARG A 194 9.78 -17.78 -17.32
C ARG A 194 10.83 -18.89 -17.16
N ILE A 195 10.35 -20.13 -17.07
CA ILE A 195 11.17 -21.34 -16.93
C ILE A 195 11.62 -21.78 -18.33
N CYS A 196 12.92 -22.00 -18.46
CA CYS A 196 13.72 -22.08 -19.67
C CYS A 196 13.27 -23.15 -20.68
N SER A 197 12.66 -22.73 -21.79
CA SER A 197 12.49 -23.56 -22.99
C SER A 197 13.71 -23.40 -23.93
N GLY A 198 14.80 -24.10 -23.63
CA GLY A 198 16.04 -24.12 -24.43
C GLY A 198 17.31 -23.96 -23.60
N GLN A 199 18.49 -24.33 -24.15
CA GLN A 199 19.79 -24.03 -23.55
C GLN A 199 19.93 -22.50 -23.46
N HIS A 200 19.67 -21.93 -22.29
CA HIS A 200 19.77 -20.49 -22.07
C HIS A 200 21.10 -20.21 -21.37
N ALA A 201 21.98 -19.46 -22.03
CA ALA A 201 23.22 -18.98 -21.45
C ALA A 201 23.08 -17.50 -21.04
N TRP A 202 23.52 -17.18 -19.83
CA TRP A 202 23.58 -15.81 -19.30
C TRP A 202 25.04 -15.42 -19.05
N SER A 203 25.47 -14.33 -19.66
CA SER A 203 26.77 -13.71 -19.40
C SER A 203 26.60 -12.60 -18.37
N PHE A 204 27.39 -12.68 -17.30
CA PHE A 204 27.45 -11.67 -16.25
C PHE A 204 28.81 -10.99 -16.26
N ARG A 205 28.84 -9.69 -15.94
CA ARG A 205 30.06 -8.89 -15.75
C ARG A 205 30.03 -8.23 -14.37
N ALA A 206 31.10 -8.37 -13.62
CA ALA A 206 31.29 -7.66 -12.35
C ALA A 206 32.16 -6.41 -12.53
N ARG A 207 32.18 -5.55 -11.51
CA ARG A 207 32.96 -4.29 -11.53
C ARG A 207 34.45 -4.50 -11.32
N SER A 208 34.82 -5.51 -10.54
CA SER A 208 36.21 -5.88 -10.24
C SER A 208 36.43 -7.39 -10.45
N HIS A 209 37.69 -7.80 -10.58
CA HIS A 209 38.05 -9.23 -10.65
C HIS A 209 37.78 -9.95 -9.33
N GLU A 210 37.98 -9.27 -8.21
CA GLU A 210 37.72 -9.79 -6.86
C GLU A 210 36.22 -10.05 -6.68
N ASP A 211 35.36 -9.06 -6.97
CA ASP A 211 33.90 -9.18 -6.92
C ASP A 211 33.43 -10.35 -7.80
N MET A 212 33.97 -10.47 -9.02
CA MET A 212 33.64 -11.56 -9.93
C MET A 212 33.95 -12.93 -9.31
N MET A 213 35.12 -13.06 -8.67
CA MET A 213 35.56 -14.31 -8.09
C MET A 213 34.77 -14.65 -6.82
N GLU A 214 34.38 -13.66 -6.01
CA GLU A 214 33.43 -13.84 -4.90
C GLU A 214 32.08 -14.38 -5.41
N TRP A 215 31.48 -13.69 -6.38
CA TRP A 215 30.23 -14.13 -7.00
C TRP A 215 30.33 -15.53 -7.60
N TRP A 216 31.42 -15.84 -8.29
CA TRP A 216 31.62 -17.15 -8.91
C TRP A 216 31.78 -18.25 -7.85
N ASN A 217 32.51 -17.99 -6.75
CA ASN A 217 32.68 -18.95 -5.66
C ASN A 217 31.36 -19.23 -4.94
N ASP A 218 30.58 -18.20 -4.64
CA ASP A 218 29.30 -18.35 -3.94
C ASP A 218 28.26 -19.08 -4.82
N VAL A 219 28.20 -18.74 -6.12
CA VAL A 219 27.32 -19.42 -7.08
C VAL A 219 27.77 -20.87 -7.31
N ARG A 220 29.07 -21.14 -7.33
CA ARG A 220 29.62 -22.51 -7.47
C ARG A 220 29.14 -23.44 -6.37
N MET A 221 28.97 -22.94 -5.15
CA MET A 221 28.49 -23.74 -4.02
C MET A 221 27.01 -24.13 -4.14
N LEU A 222 26.25 -23.46 -5.01
CA LEU A 222 24.80 -23.64 -5.18
C LEU A 222 24.40 -24.25 -6.54
N CYS A 223 25.33 -24.32 -7.50
CA CYS A 223 25.12 -24.96 -8.81
C CYS A 223 25.35 -26.48 -8.76
N GLU A 224 24.63 -27.24 -9.59
CA GLU A 224 24.82 -28.70 -9.70
C GLU A 224 26.20 -29.06 -10.26
N ARG A 225 26.65 -28.27 -11.24
CA ARG A 225 27.91 -28.49 -11.98
C ARG A 225 28.61 -27.17 -12.23
N TYR A 226 29.94 -27.20 -12.21
CA TYR A 226 30.77 -26.05 -12.58
C TYR A 226 31.91 -26.51 -13.47
N LEU A 227 32.22 -25.70 -14.49
CA LEU A 227 33.33 -25.87 -15.40
C LEU A 227 34.44 -24.94 -14.92
N VAL A 228 35.55 -25.52 -14.47
CA VAL A 228 36.77 -24.75 -14.21
C VAL A 228 37.50 -24.63 -15.54
N ALA A 229 37.82 -23.42 -15.98
CA ALA A 229 38.77 -23.27 -17.08
C ALA A 229 40.07 -23.95 -16.67
N SER A 230 40.46 -25.01 -17.38
CA SER A 230 41.85 -25.43 -17.35
C SER A 230 42.65 -24.23 -17.86
N GLU A 231 43.56 -23.73 -17.03
CA GLU A 231 44.53 -22.70 -17.42
C GLU A 231 45.04 -23.03 -18.83
N ARG A 232 44.97 -22.05 -19.75
CA ARG A 232 45.47 -22.23 -21.12
C ARG A 232 46.99 -22.40 -20.99
N ILE A 233 47.42 -23.64 -20.81
CA ILE A 233 48.83 -24.00 -20.77
C ILE A 233 49.38 -23.63 -22.15
N GLU A 234 50.08 -22.50 -22.21
CA GLU A 234 50.92 -22.20 -23.35
C GLU A 234 51.98 -23.29 -23.40
N ARG A 235 51.76 -24.31 -24.22
CA ARG A 235 52.78 -25.32 -24.53
C ARG A 235 53.81 -24.67 -25.43
N SER A 236 54.56 -23.71 -24.89
CA SER A 236 55.76 -23.16 -25.52
C SER A 236 56.88 -24.20 -25.38
N GLY A 237 56.82 -25.20 -26.26
CA GLY A 237 57.83 -26.24 -26.39
C GLY A 237 58.57 -26.14 -27.72
N PRO A 238 59.68 -26.88 -27.89
CA PRO A 238 60.47 -26.92 -29.13
C PRO A 238 59.63 -27.25 -30.38
N VAL A 239 58.54 -27.99 -30.19
CA VAL A 239 57.58 -28.39 -31.24
C VAL A 239 56.85 -27.18 -31.84
N ALA A 240 56.46 -26.18 -31.04
CA ALA A 240 55.77 -24.98 -31.54
C ALA A 240 56.71 -24.04 -32.31
N ALA A 241 58.01 -24.04 -31.98
CA ALA A 241 59.03 -23.32 -32.74
C ALA A 241 59.33 -24.02 -34.08
N ALA A 242 59.35 -25.36 -34.09
CA ALA A 242 59.55 -26.15 -35.31
C ALA A 242 58.39 -26.00 -36.31
N VAL A 243 57.13 -25.95 -35.83
CA VAL A 243 55.95 -25.74 -36.68
C VAL A 243 55.94 -24.34 -37.33
N ARG A 244 56.40 -23.30 -36.62
CA ARG A 244 56.62 -21.96 -37.20
C ARG A 244 57.76 -21.91 -38.20
N ALA A 245 58.86 -22.63 -37.95
CA ALA A 245 60.00 -22.70 -38.87
C ALA A 245 59.69 -23.49 -40.15
N ALA A 246 58.69 -24.39 -40.12
CA ALA A 246 58.25 -25.18 -41.27
C ALA A 246 57.36 -24.41 -42.27
N GLY A 247 57.09 -23.12 -42.04
CA GLY A 247 56.51 -22.23 -43.05
C GLY A 247 55.03 -22.41 -43.33
N TYR A 248 54.26 -23.01 -42.41
CA TYR A 248 52.80 -22.88 -42.46
C TYR A 248 52.44 -21.46 -42.00
N LEU A 249 52.02 -20.61 -42.95
CA LEU A 249 51.42 -19.32 -42.63
C LEU A 249 50.22 -19.59 -41.71
N SER A 250 50.27 -19.07 -40.49
CA SER A 250 49.04 -18.76 -39.77
C SER A 250 48.37 -17.64 -40.55
N GLU A 251 47.29 -17.96 -41.25
CA GLU A 251 46.35 -16.95 -41.73
C GLU A 251 45.96 -16.06 -40.56
N GLU A 252 45.83 -14.76 -40.85
CA GLU A 252 45.42 -13.73 -39.90
C GLU A 252 44.21 -14.23 -39.09
N GLU A 253 44.25 -14.01 -37.77
CA GLU A 253 43.09 -14.22 -36.89
C GLU A 253 41.94 -13.31 -37.36
N GLY A 254 41.13 -13.83 -38.28
CA GLY A 254 39.76 -13.45 -38.50
C GLY A 254 38.92 -13.96 -37.33
N ASP A 255 38.16 -13.05 -36.75
CA ASP A 255 37.21 -13.25 -35.67
C ASP A 255 36.04 -14.13 -36.16
N ASP A 256 36.24 -15.45 -36.20
CA ASP A 256 35.22 -16.42 -36.62
C ASP A 256 34.48 -16.97 -35.38
N ASP A 257 33.63 -16.13 -34.79
CA ASP A 257 32.58 -16.53 -33.86
C ASP A 257 31.37 -17.01 -34.67
N GLU A 258 31.48 -18.16 -35.34
CA GLU A 258 30.36 -18.77 -36.06
C GLU A 258 30.40 -20.30 -36.05
N GLY A 259 29.52 -20.91 -35.26
CA GLY A 259 29.39 -22.37 -35.24
C GLY A 259 28.34 -22.89 -34.28
N SER A 260 27.05 -22.69 -34.61
CA SER A 260 25.99 -23.73 -34.58
C SER A 260 24.60 -23.08 -34.56
N SER A 261 24.06 -22.80 -35.75
CA SER A 261 22.61 -22.66 -35.96
C SER A 261 22.15 -23.92 -36.68
N VAL A 262 21.38 -24.74 -35.97
CA VAL A 262 20.45 -25.70 -36.61
C VAL A 262 19.14 -24.94 -36.78
N GLU A 263 18.75 -24.74 -38.03
CA GLU A 263 17.43 -24.23 -38.39
C GLU A 263 16.42 -25.39 -38.33
N GLU A 264 15.35 -25.20 -37.58
CA GLU A 264 14.09 -25.88 -37.84
C GLU A 264 13.07 -24.78 -38.12
N GLU A 265 12.72 -24.63 -39.41
CA GLU A 265 11.56 -23.88 -39.84
C GLU A 265 10.30 -24.61 -39.37
N GLN A 266 9.44 -23.90 -38.63
CA GLN A 266 8.05 -24.29 -38.47
C GLN A 266 7.20 -23.02 -38.66
N ASP A 267 6.52 -23.05 -39.80
CA ASP A 267 5.54 -22.12 -40.34
C ASP A 267 4.30 -22.07 -39.45
N ASP A 268 4.12 -20.97 -38.73
CA ASP A 268 2.88 -20.66 -38.00
C ASP A 268 2.40 -19.27 -38.42
N GLY A 269 1.42 -19.24 -39.33
CA GLY A 269 0.81 -18.03 -39.86
C GLY A 269 0.21 -17.11 -38.77
N GLU A 270 0.59 -15.84 -38.84
CA GLU A 270 0.00 -14.77 -38.05
C GLU A 270 -1.39 -14.43 -38.60
N GLY A 271 -2.43 -14.78 -37.83
CA GLY A 271 -3.74 -14.15 -37.91
C GLY A 271 -3.80 -12.99 -36.92
N GLU A 272 -3.77 -11.77 -37.43
CA GLU A 272 -4.00 -10.54 -36.67
C GLU A 272 -5.45 -10.49 -36.16
N GLU A 273 -5.67 -10.36 -34.85
CA GLU A 273 -6.90 -9.79 -34.30
C GLU A 273 -6.55 -8.64 -33.36
N GLU A 274 -6.56 -7.43 -33.95
CA GLU A 274 -6.71 -6.17 -33.21
C GLU A 274 -8.11 -6.13 -32.56
N MET A 275 -8.19 -6.31 -31.25
CA MET A 275 -9.41 -5.99 -30.50
C MET A 275 -9.34 -4.56 -29.95
N TYR A 276 -9.98 -3.64 -30.66
CA TYR A 276 -10.44 -2.35 -30.14
C TYR A 276 -11.52 -2.57 -29.07
N TYR A 277 -11.30 -2.06 -27.86
CA TYR A 277 -12.36 -1.94 -26.86
C TYR A 277 -13.06 -0.58 -27.00
N GLU A 278 -14.29 -0.59 -27.50
CA GLU A 278 -15.21 0.53 -27.38
C GLU A 278 -15.78 0.58 -25.95
N ALA A 279 -15.56 1.71 -25.29
CA ALA A 279 -16.15 2.03 -24.01
C ALA A 279 -17.67 2.23 -24.15
N ARG A 280 -18.43 1.59 -23.26
CA ARG A 280 -19.78 2.00 -22.89
C ARG A 280 -19.78 2.48 -21.45
#